data_AF-A0A0N4ZIH8-F1
#
_entry.id   AF-A0A0N4ZIH8-F1
#
_cell.length_a   1.000
_cell.length_b   1.000
_cell.length_c   1.000
_cell.angle_alpha   90.00
_cell.angle_beta   90.00
_cell.angle_gamma   90.00
#
_symmetry.space_group_name_H-M   'P 1'
#
loop_
_entity.id
_entity.type
_entity.pdbx_description
1 polymer ?
#
loop_
_entity_poly.entity_id
_entity_poly.type
_entity_poly.pdbx_seq_one_letter_code
_entity_poly.pdbx_strand_id
1 'polypeptide(L)'
;MIQVQLSFKITTGKESKIVHIFYVSDWKEFDLPIGPKSIIELYKGVSEIAEDKTILIQNSKGVDLRVFMFVYFCCILEKMTTDGTSSNPMEIIKMVRERCQGGNISFSEYSFLITSLITYFFENGFLVDKSDERIKLRSDFDDFMYEVRHIEDDVDKNLVPLIKFIKSTDSGKLLDMVKESRDVQKIRDKELIAEKCRDPLPF
;
A
#
# COMPACT_ATOMS: atom_id res chain seq x y z
N MET A 1 14.05 -0.85 1.99
CA MET A 1 13.30 -0.30 0.86
C MET A 1 14.28 0.34 -0.10
N ILE A 2 14.48 -0.23 -1.29
CA ILE A 2 15.21 0.50 -2.34
C ILE A 2 14.15 1.28 -3.11
N GLN A 3 14.14 2.58 -2.88
CA GLN A 3 13.32 3.53 -3.62
C GLN A 3 14.22 4.24 -4.62
N VAL A 4 13.97 4.03 -5.91
CA VAL A 4 14.63 4.82 -6.96
C VAL A 4 13.70 5.95 -7.32
N GLN A 5 14.11 7.18 -7.03
CA GLN A 5 13.46 8.38 -7.54
C GLN A 5 13.97 8.68 -8.95
N LEU A 6 13.08 8.62 -9.92
CA LEU A 6 13.36 8.97 -11.31
C LEU A 6 12.60 10.25 -11.65
N SER A 7 13.25 11.19 -12.34
CA SER A 7 12.63 12.44 -12.75
C SER A 7 12.62 12.54 -14.26
N PHE A 8 11.44 12.70 -14.84
CA PHE A 8 11.24 12.77 -16.28
C PHE A 8 10.59 14.10 -16.65
N LYS A 9 11.04 14.73 -17.73
CA LYS A 9 10.33 15.85 -18.35
C LYS A 9 9.37 15.27 -19.39
N ILE A 10 8.08 15.48 -19.19
CA ILE A 10 7.03 15.11 -20.14
C ILE A 10 6.56 16.36 -20.85
N THR A 11 6.57 16.35 -22.19
CA THR A 11 6.11 17.45 -23.02
C THR A 11 4.87 17.01 -23.80
N THR A 12 3.79 17.77 -23.70
CA THR A 12 2.57 17.55 -24.47
C THR A 12 2.24 18.85 -25.22
N GLY A 13 2.42 18.83 -26.55
CA GLY A 13 2.32 20.05 -27.36
C GLY A 13 3.41 21.06 -27.00
N LYS A 14 3.02 22.23 -26.48
CA LYS A 14 3.93 23.31 -26.05
C LYS A 14 4.22 23.32 -24.55
N GLU A 15 3.49 22.54 -23.77
CA GLU A 15 3.63 22.50 -22.32
C GLU A 15 4.57 21.39 -21.90
N SER A 16 5.36 21.65 -20.87
CA SER A 16 6.23 20.64 -20.27
C SER A 16 6.06 20.59 -18.76
N LYS A 17 5.99 19.38 -18.21
CA LYS A 17 5.91 19.12 -16.77
C LYS A 17 7.00 18.14 -16.35
N ILE A 18 7.46 18.27 -15.11
CA ILE A 18 8.33 17.28 -14.49
C ILE A 18 7.45 16.26 -13.79
N VAL A 19 7.74 14.98 -14.02
CA VAL A 19 7.10 13.86 -13.35
C VAL A 19 8.16 13.10 -12.57
N HIS A 20 7.91 12.95 -11.27
CA HIS A 20 8.72 12.14 -10.38
C HIS A 20 8.08 10.76 -10.22
N ILE A 21 8.86 9.71 -10.45
CA ILE A 21 8.43 8.32 -10.29
C ILE A 21 9.27 7.73 -9.16
N PHE A 22 8.60 7.23 -8.13
CA PHE A 22 9.23 6.49 -7.05
C PHE A 22 8.98 5.00 -7.26
N TYR A 23 10.05 4.27 -7.60
CA TYR A 23 9.98 2.84 -7.83
C TYR A 23 10.41 2.07 -6.57
N VAL A 24 9.50 1.26 -6.02
CA VAL A 24 9.74 0.41 -4.84
C VAL A 24 9.97 -1.03 -5.30
N SER A 25 11.21 -1.48 -5.29
CA SER A 25 11.59 -2.78 -5.89
C SER A 25 11.58 -3.97 -4.92
N ASP A 26 11.72 -3.72 -3.62
CA ASP A 26 11.89 -4.76 -2.60
C ASP A 26 10.60 -5.10 -1.83
N TRP A 27 9.46 -4.59 -2.27
CA TRP A 27 8.14 -4.96 -1.73
C TRP A 27 7.45 -6.01 -2.59
N LYS A 28 7.68 -7.28 -2.23
CA LYS A 28 7.11 -8.45 -2.92
C LYS A 28 5.60 -8.55 -2.74
N GLU A 29 4.95 -9.16 -3.73
CA GLU A 29 3.52 -9.53 -3.66
C GLU A 29 3.29 -10.49 -2.48
N PHE A 30 2.17 -10.33 -1.77
CA PHE A 30 1.81 -11.12 -0.59
C PHE A 30 2.81 -11.03 0.59
N ASP A 31 3.61 -9.98 0.64
CA ASP A 31 4.59 -9.75 1.71
C ASP A 31 4.40 -8.36 2.33
N LEU A 32 4.90 -8.21 3.55
CA LEU A 32 5.00 -6.92 4.23
C LEU A 32 6.38 -6.31 3.98
N PRO A 33 6.52 -4.97 4.00
CA PRO A 33 7.84 -4.34 3.95
C PRO A 33 8.75 -4.87 5.06
N ILE A 34 10.07 -4.88 4.84
CA ILE A 34 11.06 -5.48 5.78
C ILE A 34 10.87 -4.98 7.22
N GLY A 35 10.53 -3.70 7.39
CA GLY A 35 10.13 -3.18 8.70
C GLY A 35 9.50 -1.78 8.63
N PRO A 36 9.07 -1.25 9.78
CA PRO A 36 8.39 0.05 9.90
C PRO A 36 9.10 1.21 9.19
N LYS A 37 10.43 1.27 9.27
CA LYS A 37 11.22 2.34 8.63
C LYS A 37 11.05 2.40 7.12
N SER A 38 10.81 1.26 6.48
CA SER A 38 10.70 1.18 5.03
C SER A 38 9.53 2.02 4.49
N ILE A 39 8.35 1.94 5.10
CA ILE A 39 7.19 2.73 4.66
C ILE A 39 7.30 4.20 5.07
N ILE A 40 7.97 4.47 6.20
CA ILE A 40 8.24 5.83 6.69
C ILE A 40 9.17 6.59 5.74
N GLU A 41 10.26 5.95 5.30
CA GLU A 41 11.20 6.54 4.34
C GLU A 41 10.53 6.82 3.00
N LEU A 42 9.69 5.88 2.53
CA LEU A 42 8.87 6.07 1.33
C LEU A 42 7.95 7.28 1.44
N TYR A 43 7.24 7.41 2.56
CA TYR A 43 6.38 8.57 2.82
C TYR A 43 7.19 9.86 2.81
N LYS A 44 8.30 9.94 3.56
CA LYS A 44 9.15 11.14 3.63
C LYS A 44 9.65 11.57 2.25
N GLY A 45 10.16 10.63 1.45
CA GLY A 45 10.65 10.94 0.11
C GLY A 45 9.55 11.40 -0.85
N VAL A 46 8.36 10.81 -0.74
CA VAL A 46 7.20 11.19 -1.57
C VAL A 46 6.64 12.55 -1.14
N SER A 47 6.44 12.79 0.16
CA SER A 47 5.81 14.00 0.69
C SER A 47 6.65 15.24 0.50
N GLU A 48 7.99 15.12 0.53
CA GLU A 48 8.92 16.22 0.22
C GLU A 48 8.71 16.79 -1.19
N ILE A 49 8.27 15.96 -2.15
CA ILE A 49 8.10 16.36 -3.55
C ILE A 49 6.63 16.66 -3.89
N ALA A 50 5.70 15.94 -3.27
CA ALA A 50 4.30 16.00 -3.62
C ALA A 50 3.67 17.36 -3.29
N GLU A 51 4.12 18.01 -2.20
CA GLU A 51 3.46 19.22 -1.68
C GLU A 51 1.96 18.96 -1.48
N ASP A 52 1.08 19.72 -2.15
CA ASP A 52 -0.38 19.58 -2.14
C ASP A 52 -0.95 18.83 -3.36
N LYS A 53 -0.08 18.24 -4.19
CA LYS A 53 -0.48 17.62 -5.46
C LYS A 53 -1.05 16.21 -5.26
N THR A 54 -2.02 15.86 -6.10
CA THR A 54 -2.53 14.49 -6.19
C THR A 54 -1.44 13.53 -6.66
N ILE A 55 -1.25 12.46 -5.90
CA ILE A 55 -0.25 11.42 -6.17
C ILE A 55 -0.94 10.21 -6.79
N LEU A 56 -0.38 9.72 -7.89
CA LEU A 56 -0.78 8.43 -8.47
C LEU A 56 0.01 7.30 -7.81
N ILE A 57 -0.68 6.39 -7.14
CA ILE A 57 -0.08 5.19 -6.53
C ILE A 57 -0.58 3.97 -7.31
N GLN A 58 0.34 3.15 -7.81
CA GLN A 58 0.02 1.96 -8.59
C GLN A 58 1.05 0.86 -8.36
N ASN A 59 0.70 -0.36 -8.74
CA ASN A 59 1.58 -1.52 -8.77
C ASN A 59 1.51 -2.20 -10.16
N SER A 60 2.13 -3.38 -10.32
CA SER A 60 2.11 -4.14 -11.58
C SER A 60 0.79 -4.86 -11.89
N LYS A 61 -0.09 -5.06 -10.90
CA LYS A 61 -1.32 -5.87 -10.97
C LYS A 61 -2.45 -5.20 -10.16
N GLY A 62 -3.31 -4.44 -10.83
CA GLY A 62 -4.53 -3.88 -10.23
C GLY A 62 -4.28 -3.06 -8.96
N VAL A 63 -5.29 -2.91 -8.10
CA VAL A 63 -5.09 -2.30 -6.78
C VAL A 63 -4.88 -3.44 -5.79
N ASP A 64 -3.65 -3.61 -5.29
CA ASP A 64 -3.34 -4.67 -4.31
C ASP A 64 -3.01 -4.09 -2.94
N LEU A 65 -2.76 -4.99 -1.99
CA LEU A 65 -2.41 -4.66 -0.60
C LEU A 65 -1.27 -3.64 -0.48
N ARG A 66 -0.28 -3.64 -1.37
CA ARG A 66 0.88 -2.73 -1.27
C ARG A 66 0.45 -1.28 -1.46
N VAL A 67 -0.44 -1.05 -2.42
CA VAL A 67 -1.05 0.27 -2.66
C VAL A 67 -1.85 0.69 -1.42
N PHE A 68 -2.74 -0.18 -0.93
CA PHE A 68 -3.58 0.13 0.23
C PHE A 68 -2.78 0.38 1.50
N MET A 69 -1.74 -0.40 1.78
CA MET A 69 -0.87 -0.22 2.94
C MET A 69 -0.20 1.15 2.94
N PHE A 70 0.29 1.60 1.78
CA PHE A 70 0.87 2.94 1.65
C PHE A 70 -0.17 4.05 1.77
N VAL A 71 -1.34 3.89 1.11
CA VAL A 71 -2.44 4.85 1.22
C VAL A 71 -2.93 4.98 2.66
N TYR A 72 -3.17 3.88 3.36
CA TYR A 72 -3.59 3.90 4.76
C TYR A 72 -2.55 4.58 5.64
N PHE A 73 -1.27 4.26 5.47
CA PHE A 73 -0.21 4.91 6.24
C PHE A 73 -0.24 6.43 6.05
N CYS A 74 -0.27 6.91 4.81
CA CYS A 74 -0.31 8.34 4.52
C CYS A 74 -1.57 9.00 5.07
N CYS A 75 -2.75 8.46 4.75
CA CYS A 75 -4.02 9.05 5.18
C CYS A 75 -4.17 9.08 6.71
N ILE A 76 -3.73 8.03 7.41
CA ILE A 76 -3.81 8.01 8.87
C ILE A 76 -2.84 9.02 9.48
N LEU A 77 -1.57 9.00 9.03
CA LEU A 77 -0.55 9.91 9.51
C LEU A 77 -0.98 11.36 9.31
N GLU A 78 -1.38 11.74 8.10
CA GLU A 78 -1.79 13.11 7.80
C GLU A 78 -3.03 13.51 8.59
N LYS A 79 -4.04 12.63 8.67
CA LYS A 79 -5.26 12.94 9.43
C LYS A 79 -4.96 13.13 10.91
N MET A 80 -4.19 12.25 11.54
CA MET A 80 -3.89 12.35 12.98
C MET A 80 -2.92 13.49 13.32
N THR A 81 -2.10 13.95 12.37
CA THR A 81 -1.16 15.07 12.60
C THR A 81 -1.74 16.44 12.27
N THR A 82 -2.75 16.50 11.39
CA THR A 82 -3.39 17.77 10.98
C THR A 82 -4.76 17.99 11.63
N ASP A 83 -5.48 16.93 11.97
CA ASP A 83 -6.81 16.97 12.55
C ASP A 83 -6.79 16.37 13.96
N GLY A 84 -6.84 17.23 14.98
CA GLY A 84 -6.84 16.82 16.39
C GLY A 84 -8.08 16.06 16.85
N THR A 85 -9.05 15.77 15.97
CA THR A 85 -10.30 15.09 16.31
C THR A 85 -10.31 13.60 15.99
N SER A 86 -9.45 13.11 15.09
CA SER A 86 -9.45 11.69 14.69
C SER A 86 -8.39 10.91 15.47
N SER A 87 -8.84 10.10 16.44
CA SER A 87 -7.96 9.25 17.25
C SER A 87 -7.96 7.78 16.81
N ASN A 88 -8.81 7.39 15.86
CA ASN A 88 -9.03 6.00 15.49
C ASN A 88 -8.60 5.69 14.04
N PRO A 89 -7.44 5.05 13.82
CA PRO A 89 -6.98 4.62 12.49
C PRO A 89 -8.00 3.82 11.68
N MET A 90 -8.87 3.05 12.32
CA MET A 90 -9.88 2.23 11.64
C MET A 90 -10.96 3.06 10.95
N GLU A 91 -11.28 4.25 11.46
CA GLU A 91 -12.24 5.15 10.81
C GLU A 91 -11.68 5.68 9.49
N ILE A 92 -10.39 6.02 9.46
CA ILE A 92 -9.69 6.48 8.27
C ILE A 92 -9.57 5.36 7.24
N ILE A 93 -9.24 4.13 7.67
CA ILE A 93 -9.24 2.95 6.80
C ILE A 93 -10.62 2.74 6.17
N LYS A 94 -11.70 2.85 6.97
CA LYS A 94 -13.07 2.76 6.47
C LYS A 94 -13.36 3.82 5.40
N MET A 95 -13.00 5.08 5.64
CA MET A 95 -13.19 6.17 4.69
C MET A 95 -12.48 5.93 3.36
N VAL A 96 -11.27 5.36 3.39
CA VAL A 96 -10.53 5.01 2.16
C VAL A 96 -11.24 3.86 1.43
N ARG A 97 -11.67 2.81 2.14
CA ARG A 97 -12.40 1.67 1.55
C ARG A 97 -13.76 2.01 0.96
N GLU A 98 -14.39 3.07 1.45
CA GLU A 98 -15.64 3.58 0.86
C GLU A 98 -15.41 4.27 -0.50
N ARG A 99 -14.17 4.70 -0.78
CA ARG A 99 -13.79 5.37 -2.04
C ARG A 99 -13.08 4.46 -3.03
N CYS A 100 -12.48 3.37 -2.55
CA CYS A 100 -11.72 2.43 -3.37
C CYS A 100 -12.20 1.00 -3.12
N GLN A 101 -12.50 0.27 -4.21
CA GLN A 101 -12.84 -1.15 -4.12
C GLN A 101 -11.62 -1.96 -3.65
N GLY A 102 -11.83 -2.82 -2.67
CA GLY A 102 -10.80 -3.69 -2.10
C GLY A 102 -10.32 -3.24 -0.71
N GLY A 103 -9.04 -3.49 -0.46
CA GLY A 103 -8.33 -2.94 0.69
C GLY A 103 -8.64 -3.60 2.03
N ASN A 104 -9.20 -4.82 2.05
CA ASN A 104 -9.18 -5.61 3.29
C ASN A 104 -7.73 -5.86 3.74
N ILE A 105 -7.50 -5.66 5.03
CA ILE A 105 -6.22 -5.90 5.68
C ILE A 105 -6.34 -6.96 6.75
N SER A 106 -5.33 -7.81 6.84
CA SER A 106 -5.19 -8.83 7.87
C SER A 106 -4.75 -8.22 9.19
N PHE A 107 -4.79 -9.03 10.26
CA PHE A 107 -4.25 -8.64 11.56
C PHE A 107 -2.76 -8.27 11.49
N SER A 108 -1.97 -9.01 10.71
CA SER A 108 -0.54 -8.75 10.55
C SER A 108 -0.26 -7.45 9.80
N GLU A 109 -1.07 -7.13 8.79
CA GLU A 109 -0.99 -5.87 8.06
C GLU A 109 -1.37 -4.67 8.92
N TYR A 110 -2.46 -4.79 9.68
CA TYR A 110 -2.83 -3.75 10.63
C TYR A 110 -1.76 -3.54 11.70
N SER A 111 -1.19 -4.63 12.24
CA SER A 111 -0.09 -4.55 13.21
C SER A 111 1.15 -3.87 12.64
N PHE A 112 1.51 -4.17 11.39
CA PHE A 112 2.59 -3.47 10.68
C PHE A 112 2.28 -1.98 10.51
N LEU A 113 1.07 -1.64 10.09
CA LEU A 113 0.62 -0.27 9.86
C LEU A 113 0.69 0.56 11.15
N ILE A 114 0.12 0.06 12.24
CA ILE A 114 0.11 0.74 13.55
C ILE A 114 1.53 0.89 14.12
N THR A 115 2.34 -0.15 14.04
CA THR A 115 3.75 -0.07 14.50
C THR A 115 4.55 0.96 13.71
N SER A 116 4.26 1.08 12.40
CA SER A 116 4.87 2.11 11.54
C SER A 116 4.44 3.52 11.93
N LEU A 117 3.16 3.73 12.18
CA LEU A 117 2.64 5.02 12.63
C LEU A 117 3.22 5.43 13.99
N ILE A 118 3.21 4.52 14.98
CA ILE A 118 3.79 4.77 16.30
C ILE A 118 5.29 5.08 16.19
N THR A 119 6.03 4.31 15.38
CA THR A 119 7.45 4.57 15.13
C THR A 119 7.65 5.98 14.58
N TYR A 120 6.87 6.38 13.57
CA TYR A 120 6.93 7.72 13.00
C TYR A 120 6.62 8.79 14.04
N PHE A 121 5.55 8.62 14.83
CA PHE A 121 5.14 9.61 15.82
C PHE A 121 6.19 9.83 16.91
N PHE A 122 6.85 8.77 17.38
CA PHE A 122 7.98 8.91 18.29
C PHE A 122 9.21 9.56 17.64
N GLU A 123 9.58 9.15 16.42
CA GLU A 123 10.75 9.70 15.71
C GLU A 123 10.61 11.19 15.37
N ASN A 124 9.38 11.70 15.24
CA ASN A 124 9.11 13.10 14.93
C ASN A 124 8.55 13.90 16.13
N GLY A 125 8.56 13.33 17.34
CA GLY A 125 8.20 14.04 18.57
C GLY A 125 6.70 14.31 18.78
N PHE A 126 5.83 13.64 18.03
CA PHE A 126 4.37 13.65 18.28
C PHE A 126 4.00 12.83 19.53
N LEU A 127 4.78 11.79 19.82
CA LEU A 127 4.71 11.02 21.07
C LEU A 127 6.03 11.22 21.83
N VAL A 128 5.93 11.60 23.10
CA VAL A 128 7.09 12.00 23.92
C VAL A 128 7.19 11.22 25.25
N ASP A 129 6.11 10.56 25.68
CA ASP A 129 6.05 9.74 26.87
C ASP A 129 6.16 8.24 26.53
N LYS A 130 6.26 7.38 27.54
CA LYS A 130 6.15 5.92 27.39
C LYS A 130 7.23 5.26 26.51
N SER A 131 8.49 5.66 26.72
CA SER A 131 9.64 5.06 26.03
C SER A 131 9.74 3.54 26.24
N ASP A 132 9.42 3.08 27.45
CA ASP A 132 9.54 1.67 27.81
C ASP A 132 8.45 0.84 27.11
N GLU A 133 7.23 1.35 27.03
CA GLU A 133 6.14 0.73 26.27
C GLU A 133 6.42 0.74 24.77
N ARG A 134 7.08 1.78 24.24
CA ARG A 134 7.54 1.79 22.84
C ARG A 134 8.56 0.66 22.59
N ILE A 135 9.54 0.52 23.48
CA ILE A 135 10.57 -0.54 23.36
C ILE A 135 9.89 -1.91 23.41
N LYS A 136 8.97 -2.11 24.37
CA LYS A 136 8.21 -3.35 24.49
C LYS A 136 7.37 -3.63 23.26
N LEU A 137 6.59 -2.66 22.78
CA LEU A 137 5.77 -2.78 21.57
C LEU A 137 6.64 -3.20 20.38
N ARG A 138 7.83 -2.60 20.25
CA ARG A 138 8.74 -2.95 19.17
C ARG A 138 9.25 -4.38 19.28
N SER A 139 9.62 -4.83 20.48
CA SER A 139 10.03 -6.21 20.73
C SER A 139 8.90 -7.19 20.41
N ASP A 140 7.71 -6.96 20.96
CA ASP A 140 6.53 -7.80 20.76
C ASP A 140 6.16 -7.88 19.26
N PHE A 141 6.31 -6.75 18.53
CA PHE A 141 6.10 -6.70 17.08
C PHE A 141 7.16 -7.49 16.30
N ASP A 142 8.43 -7.36 16.65
CA ASP A 142 9.52 -8.06 15.96
C ASP A 142 9.37 -9.59 16.15
N ASP A 143 9.00 -10.05 17.35
CA ASP A 143 8.68 -11.46 17.65
C ASP A 143 7.47 -11.94 16.85
N PHE A 144 6.38 -11.17 16.86
CA PHE A 144 5.18 -11.49 16.08
C PHE A 144 5.48 -11.58 14.57
N MET A 145 6.27 -10.64 14.05
CA MET A 145 6.62 -10.60 12.63
C MET A 145 7.56 -11.73 12.22
N TYR A 146 8.41 -12.20 13.13
CA TYR A 146 9.21 -13.41 12.91
C TYR A 146 8.29 -14.60 12.62
N GLU A 147 7.28 -14.84 13.47
CA GLU A 147 6.30 -15.93 13.29
C GLU A 147 5.46 -15.77 12.01
N VAL A 148 5.00 -14.56 11.71
CA VAL A 148 4.21 -14.28 10.50
C VAL A 148 5.01 -14.61 9.24
N ARG A 149 6.30 -14.26 9.21
CA ARG A 149 7.18 -14.45 8.05
C ARG A 149 7.82 -15.82 7.98
N HIS A 150 7.81 -16.58 9.09
CA HIS A 150 8.44 -17.88 9.15
C HIS A 150 7.85 -18.83 8.11
N ILE A 151 8.70 -19.49 7.35
CA ILE A 151 8.36 -20.60 6.47
C ILE A 151 9.34 -21.70 6.83
N GLU A 152 8.83 -22.93 7.02
CA GLU A 152 9.66 -24.07 7.41
C GLU A 152 10.76 -24.30 6.36
N ASP A 153 11.98 -24.58 6.83
CA ASP A 153 13.18 -24.65 5.99
C ASP A 153 13.16 -25.82 4.99
N ASP A 154 12.37 -26.85 5.25
CA ASP A 154 12.21 -28.06 4.44
C ASP A 154 11.16 -27.91 3.32
N VAL A 155 10.45 -26.78 3.27
CA VAL A 155 9.48 -26.48 2.23
C VAL A 155 10.17 -26.34 0.87
N ASP A 156 9.61 -27.00 -0.15
CA ASP A 156 10.03 -26.81 -1.54
C ASP A 156 9.95 -25.31 -1.92
N LYS A 157 11.08 -24.75 -2.38
CA LYS A 157 11.21 -23.36 -2.80
C LYS A 157 10.16 -22.93 -3.83
N ASN A 158 9.66 -23.86 -4.64
CA ASN A 158 8.63 -23.61 -5.63
C ASN A 158 7.24 -23.37 -5.00
N LEU A 159 7.01 -23.87 -3.79
CA LEU A 159 5.76 -23.71 -3.04
C LEU A 159 5.75 -22.44 -2.17
N VAL A 160 6.91 -21.82 -1.92
CA VAL A 160 7.03 -20.61 -1.10
C VAL A 160 6.06 -19.48 -1.53
N PRO A 161 5.91 -19.13 -2.82
CA PRO A 161 4.96 -18.11 -3.24
C PRO A 161 3.50 -18.47 -2.92
N LEU A 162 3.12 -19.74 -3.09
CA LEU A 162 1.79 -20.23 -2.77
C LEU A 162 1.52 -20.18 -1.26
N ILE A 163 2.49 -20.59 -0.45
CA ILE A 163 2.37 -20.55 1.01
C ILE A 163 2.22 -19.10 1.51
N LYS A 164 3.01 -18.16 0.94
CA LYS A 164 2.85 -16.73 1.24
C LYS A 164 1.47 -16.21 0.85
N PHE A 165 0.97 -16.60 -0.33
CA PHE A 165 -0.40 -16.28 -0.74
C PHE A 165 -1.42 -16.79 0.29
N ILE A 166 -1.36 -18.07 0.67
CA ILE A 166 -2.28 -18.67 1.64
C ILE A 166 -2.20 -17.98 2.99
N LYS A 167 -1.00 -17.76 3.53
CA LYS A 167 -0.79 -17.08 4.82
C LYS A 167 -1.30 -15.63 4.82
N SER A 168 -1.16 -14.93 3.71
CA SER A 168 -1.57 -13.53 3.59
C SER A 168 -3.06 -13.36 3.24
N THR A 169 -3.76 -14.42 2.84
CA THR A 169 -5.12 -14.33 2.28
C THR A 169 -6.17 -14.76 3.30
N ASP A 170 -6.99 -13.81 3.73
CA ASP A 170 -8.16 -14.06 4.58
C ASP A 170 -9.47 -14.01 3.78
N SER A 171 -10.59 -14.28 4.46
CA SER A 171 -11.92 -14.26 3.85
C SER A 171 -12.31 -12.90 3.27
N GLY A 172 -11.83 -11.79 3.84
CA GLY A 172 -12.06 -10.45 3.34
C GLY A 172 -11.35 -10.23 2.00
N LYS A 173 -10.10 -10.65 1.90
CA LYS A 173 -9.33 -10.58 0.65
C LYS A 173 -9.87 -11.50 -0.43
N LEU A 174 -10.29 -12.71 -0.08
CA LEU A 174 -10.99 -13.59 -1.03
C LEU A 174 -12.26 -12.93 -1.55
N LEU A 175 -13.02 -12.26 -0.68
CA LEU A 175 -14.21 -11.53 -1.10
C LEU A 175 -13.86 -10.37 -2.04
N ASP A 176 -12.78 -9.64 -1.77
CA ASP A 176 -12.30 -8.58 -2.66
C ASP A 176 -11.90 -9.14 -4.03
N MET A 177 -11.15 -10.24 -4.08
CA MET A 177 -10.79 -10.92 -5.32
C MET A 177 -12.03 -11.35 -6.11
N VAL A 178 -13.06 -11.89 -5.44
CA VAL A 178 -14.34 -12.28 -6.06
C VAL A 178 -15.11 -11.07 -6.58
N LYS A 179 -15.05 -9.93 -5.89
CA LYS A 179 -15.70 -8.68 -6.34
C LYS A 179 -14.96 -8.13 -7.56
N GLU A 180 -13.63 -8.02 -7.49
CA GLU A 180 -12.81 -7.57 -8.59
C GLU A 180 -13.00 -8.45 -9.83
N SER A 181 -13.01 -9.78 -9.69
CA SER A 181 -13.21 -10.68 -10.82
C SER A 181 -14.56 -10.49 -11.53
N ARG A 182 -15.58 -9.95 -10.85
CA ARG A 182 -16.88 -9.61 -11.46
C ARG A 182 -16.86 -8.29 -12.23
N ASP A 183 -15.86 -7.44 -11.98
CA ASP A 183 -15.72 -6.11 -12.57
C ASP A 183 -14.57 -6.04 -13.59
N VAL A 184 -13.61 -6.95 -13.52
CA VAL A 184 -12.56 -7.15 -14.53
C VAL A 184 -13.20 -7.41 -15.90
N GLN A 185 -12.73 -6.69 -16.92
CA GLN A 185 -13.23 -6.68 -18.31
C GLN A 185 -14.64 -6.09 -18.55
N LYS A 186 -15.31 -5.51 -17.54
CA LYS A 186 -16.51 -4.71 -17.83
C LYS A 186 -16.10 -3.33 -18.35
N ILE A 187 -15.99 -3.20 -19.67
CA ILE A 187 -16.01 -1.89 -20.30
C ILE A 187 -17.41 -1.31 -20.06
N ARG A 188 -17.52 -0.36 -19.13
CA ARG A 188 -18.83 0.24 -18.76
C ARG A 188 -19.34 1.21 -19.83
N ASP A 189 -18.44 1.69 -20.67
CA ASP A 189 -18.73 2.58 -21.78
C ASP A 189 -19.10 1.78 -23.03
N LYS A 190 -20.41 1.74 -23.33
CA LYS A 190 -20.93 1.05 -24.51
C LYS A 190 -20.44 1.67 -25.82
N GLU A 191 -20.15 2.98 -25.83
CA GLU A 191 -19.66 3.68 -27.03
C GLU A 191 -18.20 3.29 -27.30
N LEU A 192 -17.39 3.21 -26.25
CA LEU A 192 -16.00 2.73 -26.34
C LEU A 192 -15.90 1.26 -26.79
N ILE A 193 -16.83 0.39 -26.36
CA ILE A 193 -16.92 -0.99 -26.88
C ILE A 193 -17.22 -0.97 -28.37
N ALA A 194 -18.23 -0.19 -28.79
CA ALA A 194 -18.64 -0.12 -30.19
C ALA A 194 -17.57 0.48 -31.11
N GLU A 195 -16.70 1.34 -30.57
CA GLU A 195 -15.55 1.88 -31.28
C GLU A 195 -14.42 0.84 -31.42
N LYS A 196 -14.07 0.14 -30.33
CA LYS A 196 -12.96 -0.84 -30.33
C LYS A 196 -13.29 -2.19 -30.95
N CYS A 197 -14.56 -2.59 -30.96
CA CYS A 197 -15.05 -3.83 -31.56
C CYS A 197 -15.60 -3.64 -32.98
N ARG A 198 -15.35 -2.49 -33.62
CA ARG A 198 -15.59 -2.36 -35.07
C ARG A 198 -14.55 -3.24 -35.78
N ASP A 199 -15.03 -4.22 -36.53
CA ASP A 199 -14.18 -5.11 -37.33
C ASP A 199 -13.16 -4.28 -38.14
N PRO A 200 -11.87 -4.61 -38.11
CA PRO A 200 -10.97 -4.10 -39.13
C PRO A 200 -11.47 -4.63 -40.46
N LEU A 201 -11.94 -3.71 -41.32
CA LEU A 201 -12.32 -4.03 -42.70
C LEU A 201 -11.22 -4.90 -43.34
N PRO A 202 -11.60 -5.97 -44.06
CA PRO A 202 -10.61 -6.79 -44.75
C PRO A 202 -9.92 -5.90 -45.80
N PHE A 203 -8.58 -5.89 -45.73
CA PHE A 203 -7.71 -5.32 -46.76
C PHE A 203 -7.94 -5.99 -48.11
#